data_AF-X5JAY7-F1
#
_entry.id   AF-X5JAY7-F1
#
_cell.length_a   1.000
_cell.length_b   1.000
_cell.length_c   1.000
_cell.angle_alpha   90.00
_cell.angle_beta   90.00
_cell.angle_gamma   90.00
#
_symmetry.space_group_name_H-M   'P 1'
#
loop_
_entity.id
_entity.type
_entity.pdbx_description
1 polymer ?
#
loop_
_entity_poly.entity_id
_entity_poly.type
_entity_poly.pdbx_seq_one_letter_code
_entity_poly.pdbx_strand_id
1 'polypeptide(L)'
;TKFSVNLYNNEAGRRAVIRKARVTCKCHGVSGSCSLITCWHQLSTFREVGDVLKDKYDGATEVKLNRRGKLQLANPRFNLPTPEDLVYIDESPDYCSRNHTTGSLGTGGRSCNRTSAGTDGCNLMCCGRGFNTQKTIVKERCDCKFHWCCYVECKTCVRSLDLYTCK
;
A
#
# COMPACT_ATOMS: atom_id res chain seq x y z
N THR A 1 -8.90 -23.53 11.58
CA THR A 1 -7.97 -23.47 10.43
C THR A 1 -7.33 -22.09 10.28
N LYS A 2 -8.11 -21.01 10.15
CA LYS A 2 -7.59 -19.63 9.94
C LYS A 2 -6.74 -19.05 11.07
N PHE A 3 -6.89 -19.54 12.31
CA PHE A 3 -6.12 -19.07 13.47
C PHE A 3 -4.60 -19.16 13.28
N SER A 4 -4.08 -20.30 12.84
CA SER A 4 -2.63 -20.51 12.68
C SER A 4 -2.02 -19.57 11.63
N VAL A 5 -2.77 -19.27 10.57
CA VAL A 5 -2.36 -18.31 9.52
C VAL A 5 -2.35 -16.90 10.08
N ASN A 6 -3.40 -16.50 10.80
CA ASN A 6 -3.48 -15.17 11.39
C ASN A 6 -2.33 -14.94 12.37
N LEU A 7 -1.99 -15.92 13.21
CA LEU A 7 -0.87 -15.81 14.14
C LEU A 7 0.47 -15.63 13.40
N TYR A 8 0.68 -16.37 12.30
CA TYR A 8 1.87 -16.27 11.46
C TYR A 8 1.98 -14.89 10.80
N ASN A 9 0.92 -14.43 10.12
CA ASN A 9 0.90 -13.14 9.43
C ASN A 9 1.01 -11.95 10.39
N ASN A 10 0.40 -12.04 11.59
CA ASN A 10 0.55 -11.01 12.63
C ASN A 10 2.00 -10.89 13.10
N GLU A 11 2.72 -12.01 13.20
CA GLU A 11 4.13 -12.01 13.55
C GLU A 11 5.00 -11.44 12.42
N ALA A 12 4.72 -11.79 11.17
CA ALA A 12 5.38 -11.16 10.01
C ALA A 12 5.19 -9.63 10.01
N GLY A 13 3.98 -9.15 10.34
CA GLY A 13 3.68 -7.73 10.51
C GLY A 13 4.50 -7.05 11.61
N ARG A 14 4.60 -7.68 12.80
CA ARG A 14 5.44 -7.15 13.88
C ARG A 14 6.93 -7.11 13.49
N ARG A 15 7.42 -8.13 12.81
CA ARG A 15 8.81 -8.19 12.32
C ARG A 15 9.11 -7.12 11.29
N ALA A 16 8.17 -6.84 10.38
CA ALA A 16 8.31 -5.76 9.40
C ALA A 16 8.56 -4.41 10.07
N VAL A 17 7.84 -4.10 11.16
CA VAL A 17 8.04 -2.87 11.95
C VAL A 17 9.41 -2.85 12.62
N ILE A 18 9.79 -3.93 13.30
CA ILE A 18 11.05 -3.99 14.07
C ILE A 18 12.26 -3.89 13.13
N ARG A 19 12.24 -4.61 12.01
CA ARG A 19 13.38 -4.67 11.08
C ARG A 19 13.54 -3.41 10.23
N LYS A 20 12.45 -2.65 10.05
CA LYS A 20 12.51 -1.33 9.38
C LYS A 20 12.86 -0.20 10.34
N ALA A 21 12.89 -0.44 11.66
CA ALA A 21 13.39 0.56 12.59
C ALA A 21 14.86 0.89 12.29
N ARG A 22 15.22 2.17 12.44
CA ARG A 22 16.56 2.69 12.15
C ARG A 22 17.12 3.47 13.32
N VAL A 23 18.43 3.49 13.45
CA VAL A 23 19.10 4.41 14.37
C VAL A 23 19.09 5.79 13.73
N THR A 24 18.51 6.76 14.42
CA THR A 24 18.52 8.18 14.01
C THR A 24 19.31 8.97 15.04
N CYS A 25 20.07 9.95 14.58
CA CYS A 25 20.95 10.74 15.42
C CYS A 25 20.70 12.24 15.26
N LYS A 26 20.98 12.99 16.32
CA LYS A 26 21.01 14.45 16.31
C LYS A 26 22.36 14.96 16.77
N CYS A 27 22.86 15.96 16.06
CA CYS A 27 24.12 16.62 16.35
C CYS A 27 23.89 17.88 17.19
N HIS A 28 24.73 18.09 18.20
CA HIS A 28 24.59 19.11 19.23
C HIS A 28 25.81 20.05 19.37
N GLY A 29 26.76 19.99 18.44
CA GLY A 29 27.93 20.85 18.43
C GLY A 29 27.64 22.27 17.98
N VAL A 30 28.61 23.17 18.24
CA VAL A 30 28.55 24.58 17.85
C VAL A 30 28.26 24.70 16.34
N SER A 31 27.35 25.60 15.98
CA SER A 31 26.89 25.83 14.59
C SER A 31 26.32 24.58 13.90
N GLY A 32 25.79 23.61 14.66
CA GLY A 32 25.20 22.38 14.10
C GLY A 32 26.24 21.29 13.80
N SER A 33 27.48 21.42 14.27
CA SER A 33 28.50 20.36 14.13
C SER A 33 28.14 19.10 14.94
N CYS A 34 28.73 17.97 14.59
CA CYS A 34 28.50 16.67 15.25
C CYS A 34 29.59 16.30 16.26
N SER A 35 30.27 17.28 16.87
CA SER A 35 31.28 17.02 17.93
C SER A 35 30.68 16.34 19.16
N LEU A 36 29.40 16.60 19.43
CA LEU A 36 28.55 15.81 20.31
C LEU A 36 27.35 15.30 19.51
N ILE A 37 27.08 14.00 19.61
CA ILE A 37 25.99 13.32 18.90
C ILE A 37 25.21 12.44 19.86
N THR A 38 23.88 12.43 19.70
CA THR A 38 22.99 11.53 20.46
C THR A 38 22.14 10.76 19.47
N CYS A 39 22.08 9.43 19.63
CA CYS A 39 21.36 8.53 18.74
C CYS A 39 20.29 7.73 19.51
N TRP A 40 19.20 7.39 18.83
CA TRP A 40 18.13 6.54 19.36
C TRP A 40 17.54 5.66 18.26
N HIS A 41 16.89 4.57 18.66
CA HIS A 41 16.08 3.78 17.75
C HIS A 41 14.79 4.53 17.42
N GLN A 42 14.53 4.73 16.13
CA GLN A 42 13.35 5.38 15.62
C GLN A 42 12.61 4.44 14.67
N LEU A 43 11.28 4.38 14.81
CA LEU A 43 10.44 3.67 13.85
C LEU A 43 10.52 4.36 12.48
N SER A 44 10.55 3.54 11.43
CA SER A 44 10.37 4.01 10.06
C SER A 44 9.00 4.65 9.88
N THR A 45 8.85 5.41 8.80
CA THR A 45 7.52 5.90 8.42
C THR A 45 6.60 4.71 8.12
N PHE A 46 5.32 4.84 8.42
CA PHE A 46 4.39 3.73 8.18
C PHE A 46 4.25 3.37 6.70
N ARG A 47 4.52 4.33 5.79
CA ARG A 47 4.59 4.06 4.34
C ARG A 47 5.67 3.04 4.01
N GLU A 48 6.87 3.20 4.55
CA GLU A 48 7.97 2.23 4.33
C GLU A 48 7.62 0.83 4.84
N VAL A 49 6.91 0.73 5.97
CA VAL A 49 6.42 -0.56 6.47
C VAL A 49 5.33 -1.14 5.57
N GLY A 50 4.40 -0.29 5.09
CA GLY A 50 3.34 -0.67 4.17
C GLY A 50 3.86 -1.20 2.83
N ASP A 51 4.87 -0.53 2.26
CA ASP A 51 5.50 -0.95 1.01
C ASP A 51 6.14 -2.34 1.14
N VAL A 52 6.84 -2.59 2.25
CA VAL A 52 7.42 -3.91 2.55
C VAL A 52 6.34 -4.98 2.68
N LEU A 53 5.27 -4.69 3.41
CA LEU A 53 4.17 -5.65 3.57
C LEU A 53 3.39 -5.87 2.26
N LYS A 54 3.34 -4.86 1.39
CA LYS A 54 2.74 -4.99 0.05
C LYS A 54 3.57 -5.92 -0.85
N ASP A 55 4.90 -5.81 -0.80
CA ASP A 55 5.79 -6.74 -1.51
C ASP A 55 5.61 -8.18 -0.98
N LYS A 56 5.49 -8.34 0.34
CA LYS A 56 5.20 -9.65 0.97
C LYS A 56 3.80 -10.18 0.62
N TYR A 57 2.83 -9.30 0.38
CA TYR A 57 1.50 -9.67 -0.07
C TYR A 57 1.53 -10.20 -1.51
N ASP A 58 2.27 -9.55 -2.41
CA ASP A 58 2.42 -9.99 -3.81
C ASP A 58 3.16 -11.32 -3.93
N GLY A 59 4.08 -11.60 -3.01
CA GLY A 59 4.83 -12.85 -2.91
C GLY A 59 4.27 -13.85 -1.89
N ALA A 60 3.01 -13.71 -1.44
CA ALA A 60 2.46 -14.55 -0.39
C ALA A 60 2.35 -16.03 -0.81
N THR A 61 2.59 -16.95 0.12
CA THR A 61 2.64 -18.39 -0.16
C THR A 61 1.36 -19.11 0.27
N GLU A 62 0.81 -19.93 -0.63
CA GLU A 62 -0.31 -20.80 -0.32
C GLU A 62 0.12 -21.98 0.58
N VAL A 63 -0.61 -22.17 1.67
CA VAL A 63 -0.37 -23.24 2.66
C VAL A 63 -1.65 -24.01 2.92
N LYS A 64 -1.49 -25.26 3.36
CA LYS A 64 -2.57 -26.13 3.84
C LYS A 64 -2.27 -26.59 5.27
N LEU A 65 -3.32 -27.00 5.98
CA LEU A 65 -3.17 -27.58 7.32
C LEU A 65 -3.03 -29.09 7.22
N ASN A 66 -2.04 -29.64 7.91
CA ASN A 66 -1.93 -31.08 8.05
C ASN A 66 -2.91 -31.63 9.11
N ARG A 67 -3.03 -32.96 9.20
CA ARG A 67 -3.88 -33.64 10.20
C ARG A 67 -3.55 -33.29 11.65
N ARG A 68 -2.37 -32.73 11.92
CA ARG A 68 -1.90 -32.28 13.24
C ARG A 68 -2.06 -30.76 13.45
N GLY A 69 -2.74 -30.05 12.55
CA GLY A 69 -2.98 -28.60 12.65
C GLY A 69 -1.76 -27.70 12.36
N LYS A 70 -0.65 -28.23 11.84
CA LYS A 70 0.51 -27.43 11.41
C LYS A 70 0.38 -26.99 9.96
N LEU A 71 0.86 -25.79 9.67
CA LEU A 71 0.95 -25.25 8.31
C LEU A 71 2.00 -26.04 7.51
N GLN A 72 1.64 -26.41 6.28
CA GLN A 72 2.50 -27.05 5.29
C GLN A 72 2.27 -26.39 3.94
N LEU A 73 3.26 -26.40 3.06
CA LEU A 73 3.11 -25.89 1.69
C LEU A 73 1.95 -26.59 0.97
N ALA A 74 1.13 -25.80 0.26
CA ALA A 74 0.12 -26.36 -0.63
C ALA A 74 0.81 -27.09 -1.79
N ASN A 75 1.77 -26.41 -2.44
CA ASN A 75 2.59 -26.92 -3.54
C ASN A 75 4.09 -27.01 -3.14
N PRO A 76 4.68 -28.22 -3.12
CA PRO A 76 6.08 -28.44 -2.72
C PRO A 76 7.15 -27.83 -3.65
N ARG A 77 6.77 -27.35 -4.85
CA ARG A 77 7.72 -26.71 -5.78
C ARG A 77 8.12 -25.30 -5.35
N PHE A 78 7.38 -24.69 -4.43
CA PHE A 78 7.69 -23.37 -3.89
C PHE A 78 8.59 -23.47 -2.66
N ASN A 79 9.33 -22.38 -2.42
CA ASN A 79 10.18 -22.26 -1.24
C ASN A 79 9.35 -22.18 0.04
N LEU A 80 9.91 -22.71 1.13
CA LEU A 80 9.30 -22.59 2.45
C LEU A 80 9.22 -21.10 2.85
N PRO A 81 8.05 -20.59 3.29
CA PRO A 81 7.92 -19.20 3.69
C PRO A 81 8.70 -18.94 4.99
N THR A 82 9.44 -17.83 5.00
CA THR A 82 10.17 -17.34 6.18
C THR A 82 9.21 -16.63 7.14
N PRO A 83 9.56 -16.45 8.43
CA PRO A 83 8.70 -15.73 9.38
C PRO A 83 8.38 -14.27 9.03
N GLU A 84 8.96 -13.73 7.95
CA GLU A 84 8.68 -12.38 7.43
C GLU A 84 7.73 -12.40 6.21
N ASP A 85 7.46 -13.57 5.66
CA ASP A 85 6.58 -13.74 4.51
C ASP A 85 5.12 -13.85 4.98
N LEU A 86 4.19 -13.58 4.08
CA LEU A 86 2.77 -13.77 4.32
C LEU A 86 2.31 -15.11 3.74
N VAL A 87 1.34 -15.73 4.41
CA VAL A 87 0.74 -17.00 3.96
C VAL A 87 -0.77 -16.92 3.90
N TYR A 88 -1.37 -17.71 3.01
CA TYR A 88 -2.82 -17.83 2.86
C TYR A 88 -3.23 -19.29 2.63
N ILE A 89 -4.50 -19.63 2.92
CA ILE A 89 -5.04 -20.98 2.68
C ILE A 89 -6.09 -20.97 1.56
N ASP A 90 -6.94 -19.96 1.55
CA ASP A 90 -8.05 -19.86 0.60
C ASP A 90 -7.66 -18.88 -0.51
N GLU A 91 -7.91 -19.25 -1.77
CA GLU A 91 -7.77 -18.33 -2.91
C GLU A 91 -8.68 -17.10 -2.74
N SER A 92 -8.21 -15.96 -3.27
CA SER A 92 -9.01 -14.75 -3.25
C SER A 92 -10.19 -14.86 -4.21
N PRO A 93 -11.39 -14.40 -3.83
CA PRO A 93 -12.54 -14.39 -4.72
C PRO A 93 -12.36 -13.38 -5.86
N ASP A 94 -13.24 -13.45 -6.86
CA ASP A 94 -13.40 -12.36 -7.82
C ASP A 94 -13.97 -11.11 -7.14
N TYR A 95 -13.24 -10.00 -7.24
CA TYR A 95 -13.62 -8.68 -6.70
C TYR A 95 -14.31 -7.77 -7.72
N CYS A 96 -14.47 -8.20 -8.97
CA CYS A 96 -15.10 -7.40 -10.03
C CYS A 96 -16.58 -7.16 -9.76
N SER A 97 -17.30 -8.23 -9.39
CA SER A 97 -18.73 -8.20 -9.13
C SER A 97 -19.03 -8.04 -7.66
N ARG A 98 -20.14 -7.36 -7.35
CA ARG A 98 -20.63 -7.23 -5.97
C ARG A 98 -21.05 -8.61 -5.47
N ASN A 99 -20.48 -9.03 -4.35
CA ASN A 99 -20.78 -10.30 -3.72
C ASN A 99 -20.92 -10.11 -2.21
N HIS A 100 -22.15 -10.23 -1.72
CA HIS A 100 -22.47 -10.03 -0.30
C HIS A 100 -21.92 -11.14 0.60
N THR A 101 -21.75 -12.36 0.09
CA THR A 101 -21.25 -13.51 0.86
C THR A 101 -19.76 -13.35 1.18
N THR A 102 -18.98 -12.85 0.22
CA THR A 102 -17.55 -12.57 0.42
C THR A 102 -17.28 -11.17 0.98
N GLY A 103 -18.29 -10.30 0.98
CA GLY A 103 -18.18 -8.89 1.37
C GLY A 103 -17.60 -7.99 0.28
N SER A 104 -17.42 -8.48 -0.95
CA SER A 104 -16.95 -7.68 -2.08
C SER A 104 -18.01 -6.68 -2.52
N LEU A 105 -17.65 -5.40 -2.61
CA LEU A 105 -18.54 -4.34 -3.13
C LEU A 105 -18.57 -4.29 -4.67
N GLY A 106 -17.66 -4.98 -5.35
CA GLY A 106 -17.44 -4.84 -6.78
C GLY A 106 -16.60 -3.60 -7.14
N THR A 107 -16.29 -3.44 -8.43
CA THR A 107 -15.49 -2.29 -8.93
C THR A 107 -16.29 -1.21 -9.64
N GLY A 108 -17.61 -1.38 -9.81
CA GLY A 108 -18.48 -0.37 -10.41
C GLY A 108 -18.41 0.97 -9.66
N GLY A 109 -18.31 2.07 -10.41
CA GLY A 109 -18.19 3.42 -9.87
C GLY A 109 -16.80 3.81 -9.33
N ARG A 110 -15.82 2.90 -9.31
CA ARG A 110 -14.46 3.24 -8.87
C ARG A 110 -13.74 4.08 -9.92
N SER A 111 -12.90 5.03 -9.46
CA SER A 111 -12.01 5.78 -10.34
C SER A 111 -10.93 4.87 -10.93
N CYS A 112 -10.61 5.05 -12.20
CA CYS A 112 -9.56 4.31 -12.89
C CYS A 112 -8.65 5.24 -13.69
N ASN A 113 -7.45 4.74 -14.00
CA ASN A 113 -6.45 5.47 -14.77
C ASN A 113 -6.44 4.97 -16.22
N ARG A 114 -6.80 5.81 -17.19
CA ARG A 114 -6.87 5.40 -18.60
C ARG A 114 -5.50 5.10 -19.22
N THR A 115 -4.43 5.72 -18.72
CA THR A 115 -3.08 5.56 -19.28
C THR A 115 -2.28 4.43 -18.62
N SER A 116 -2.74 3.91 -17.49
CA SER A 116 -2.04 2.81 -16.80
C SER A 116 -2.39 1.45 -17.42
N ALA A 117 -1.38 0.61 -17.58
CA ALA A 117 -1.54 -0.82 -17.90
C ALA A 117 -1.62 -1.71 -16.65
N GLY A 118 -1.41 -1.14 -15.46
CA GLY A 118 -1.41 -1.86 -14.19
C GLY A 118 -2.82 -2.09 -13.64
N THR A 119 -2.89 -2.54 -12.38
CA THR A 119 -4.16 -2.85 -11.72
C THR A 119 -5.05 -1.63 -11.53
N ASP A 120 -4.50 -0.41 -11.50
CA ASP A 120 -5.24 0.88 -11.50
C ASP A 120 -5.76 1.30 -12.89
N GLY A 121 -5.31 0.60 -13.94
CA GLY A 121 -5.70 0.80 -15.32
C GLY A 121 -7.18 0.52 -15.54
N CYS A 122 -7.87 1.34 -16.33
CA CYS A 122 -9.31 1.16 -16.58
C CYS A 122 -9.69 -0.21 -17.18
N ASN A 123 -8.78 -0.85 -17.93
CA ASN A 123 -9.02 -2.20 -18.46
C ASN A 123 -9.13 -3.25 -17.35
N LEU A 124 -8.23 -3.19 -16.36
CA LEU A 124 -8.16 -4.13 -15.24
C LEU A 124 -9.10 -3.74 -14.10
N MET A 125 -9.10 -2.47 -13.66
CA MET A 125 -10.00 -1.97 -12.60
C MET A 125 -11.47 -2.22 -12.93
N CYS A 126 -11.87 -2.01 -14.19
CA CYS A 126 -13.26 -2.14 -14.62
C CYS A 126 -13.60 -3.53 -15.13
N CYS A 127 -12.64 -4.46 -15.10
CA CYS A 127 -12.80 -5.86 -15.50
C CYS A 127 -13.38 -6.02 -16.91
N GLY A 128 -12.90 -5.19 -17.86
CA GLY A 128 -13.37 -5.21 -19.25
C GLY A 128 -14.77 -4.62 -19.52
N ARG A 129 -15.51 -4.15 -18.50
CA ARG A 129 -16.86 -3.55 -18.67
C ARG A 129 -16.86 -2.15 -19.29
N GLY A 130 -15.68 -1.55 -19.44
CA GLY A 130 -15.50 -0.17 -19.86
C GLY A 130 -15.70 0.83 -18.71
N PHE A 131 -15.60 2.11 -19.05
CA PHE A 131 -15.64 3.22 -18.10
C PHE A 131 -16.42 4.41 -18.67
N ASN A 132 -16.94 5.24 -17.78
CA ASN A 132 -17.54 6.54 -18.08
C ASN A 132 -16.46 7.62 -17.99
N THR A 133 -16.59 8.66 -18.81
CA THR A 133 -15.69 9.83 -18.79
C THR A 133 -16.48 11.06 -18.41
N GLN A 134 -16.04 11.77 -17.37
CA GLN A 134 -16.64 13.01 -16.91
C GLN A 134 -15.60 14.12 -16.88
N LYS A 135 -15.90 15.27 -17.50
CA LYS A 135 -15.07 16.47 -17.37
C LYS A 135 -15.39 17.18 -16.06
N THR A 136 -14.38 17.28 -15.20
CA THR A 136 -14.45 17.97 -13.92
C THR A 136 -13.50 19.16 -13.93
N ILE A 137 -13.95 20.28 -13.38
CA ILE A 137 -13.15 21.48 -13.23
C ILE A 137 -12.57 21.51 -11.82
N VAL A 138 -11.25 21.50 -11.70
CA VAL A 138 -10.54 21.59 -10.42
C VAL A 138 -9.95 22.99 -10.29
N LYS A 139 -10.20 23.62 -9.14
CA LYS A 139 -9.57 24.89 -8.76
C LYS A 139 -8.37 24.58 -7.88
N GLU A 140 -7.19 25.03 -8.29
CA GLU A 140 -5.95 24.81 -7.54
C GLU A 140 -5.16 26.12 -7.38
N ARG A 141 -4.32 26.18 -6.35
CA ARG A 141 -3.39 27.30 -6.19
C ARG A 141 -2.19 27.08 -7.10
N CYS A 142 -1.88 28.08 -7.90
CA CYS A 142 -0.81 28.06 -8.89
C CYS A 142 -0.03 29.38 -8.83
N ASP A 143 1.11 29.43 -9.54
CA ASP A 143 1.95 30.63 -9.65
C ASP A 143 2.25 31.30 -8.30
N CYS A 144 2.49 30.48 -7.27
CA CYS A 144 2.75 30.95 -5.92
C CYS A 144 4.08 31.72 -5.87
N LYS A 145 4.02 32.98 -5.43
CA LYS A 145 5.18 33.84 -5.21
C LYS A 145 5.40 34.05 -3.73
N PHE A 146 6.63 33.85 -3.30
CA PHE A 146 7.05 34.20 -1.95
C PHE A 146 7.44 35.67 -1.91
N HIS A 147 6.82 36.42 -1.00
CA HIS A 147 7.16 37.81 -0.72
C HIS A 147 8.02 37.83 0.55
N TRP A 148 9.26 38.33 0.42
CA TRP A 148 10.21 38.39 1.52
C TRP A 148 9.60 39.18 2.69
N CYS A 149 9.51 38.53 3.85
CA CYS A 149 8.87 38.96 5.09
C CYS A 149 7.33 39.12 5.03
N CYS A 150 6.49 38.08 5.16
CA CYS A 150 6.68 36.62 5.26
C CYS A 150 5.39 35.92 4.77
N TYR A 151 4.96 36.16 3.54
CA TYR A 151 3.75 35.52 3.01
C TYR A 151 3.94 34.97 1.60
N VAL A 152 3.12 33.98 1.28
CA VAL A 152 3.02 33.39 -0.04
C VAL A 152 1.71 33.86 -0.65
N GLU A 153 1.79 34.52 -1.79
CA GLU A 153 0.64 34.89 -2.58
C GLU A 153 0.53 33.93 -3.77
N CYS A 154 -0.62 33.27 -3.93
CA CYS A 154 -0.88 32.35 -5.04
C CYS A 154 -2.10 32.82 -5.82
N LYS A 155 -2.09 32.57 -7.13
CA LYS A 155 -3.29 32.72 -7.96
C LYS A 155 -4.16 31.47 -7.83
N THR A 156 -5.45 31.63 -8.12
CA THR A 156 -6.36 30.48 -8.28
C THR A 156 -6.42 30.13 -9.75
N CYS A 157 -5.84 28.99 -10.13
CA CYS A 157 -5.96 28.43 -11.47
C CYS A 157 -7.14 27.48 -11.55
N VAL A 158 -7.69 27.37 -12.75
CA VAL A 158 -8.79 26.47 -13.07
C VAL A 158 -8.28 25.48 -14.12
N ARG A 159 -8.26 24.19 -13.78
CA ARG A 159 -7.84 23.13 -14.68
C ARG A 159 -9.02 22.21 -14.99
N SER A 160 -9.21 21.87 -16.27
CA SER A 160 -10.16 20.84 -16.67
C SER A 160 -9.47 19.48 -16.66
N LEU A 161 -10.10 18.50 -16.02
CA LEU A 161 -9.62 17.14 -15.90
C LEU A 161 -10.69 16.15 -16.35
N ASP A 162 -10.27 15.12 -17.07
CA ASP A 162 -11.13 13.99 -17.38
C ASP A 162 -11.04 12.97 -16.24
N LEU A 163 -12.16 12.75 -15.54
CA LEU A 163 -12.33 11.71 -14.54
C LEU A 163 -12.92 10.46 -15.21
N TYR A 164 -12.28 9.31 -14.99
CA TYR A 164 -12.74 8.03 -15.53
C TYR A 164 -13.25 7.14 -14.40
N THR A 165 -14.46 6.61 -14.53
CA THR A 165 -15.10 5.73 -13.53
C THR A 165 -15.62 4.45 -14.16
N CYS A 166 -15.44 3.32 -13.48
CA CYS A 166 -15.91 2.03 -13.99
C CYS A 166 -17.44 1.97 -14.08
N LYS A 167 -17.94 1.32 -15.14
CA LYS A 167 -19.37 1.06 -15.34
C LYS A 167 -19.89 -0.02 -14.39
#